data_AF-A0A0D0QFX6-F1
#
_entry.id   AF-A0A0D0QFX6-F1
#
_cell.length_a   1.000
_cell.length_b   1.000
_cell.length_c   1.000
_cell.angle_alpha   90.00
_cell.angle_beta   90.00
_cell.angle_gamma   90.00
#
_symmetry.space_group_name_H-M   'P 1'
#
loop_
_entity.id
_entity.type
_entity.pdbx_description
1 polymer ?
#
loop_
_entity_poly.entity_id
_entity_poly.type
_entity_poly.pdbx_seq_one_letter_code
_entity_poly.pdbx_strand_id
1 'polypeptide(L)'
;MAIPMMLMTLGVAVARLTAGRIGWSVVLSLIKAVAAAGIAWAVGRAFDLSPVAHGVLVLQIATPVAVTSYLLAEKYGADAEAVAGLVVASTAVSVAGLPLLLAVLL
;
A
#
# COMPACT_ATOMS: atom_id res chain seq x y z
N MET A 1 -5.90 -18.19 -11.34
CA MET A 1 -6.86 -18.67 -10.30
C MET A 1 -6.48 -18.28 -8.87
N ALA A 2 -5.22 -17.93 -8.56
CA ALA A 2 -4.83 -17.59 -7.18
C ALA A 2 -5.36 -16.23 -6.70
N ILE A 3 -5.29 -15.16 -7.52
CA ILE A 3 -5.68 -13.79 -7.11
C ILE A 3 -7.12 -13.69 -6.60
N PRO A 4 -8.15 -14.27 -7.27
CA PRO A 4 -9.52 -14.23 -6.75
C PRO A 4 -9.67 -14.88 -5.38
N MET A 5 -8.97 -15.99 -5.11
CA MET A 5 -8.97 -16.62 -3.79
C MET A 5 -8.30 -15.74 -2.74
N MET A 6 -7.19 -15.06 -3.07
CA MET A 6 -6.53 -14.13 -2.14
C MET A 6 -7.43 -12.93 -1.79
N LEU A 7 -8.19 -12.43 -2.77
CA LEU A 7 -9.15 -11.34 -2.54
C LEU A 7 -10.35 -11.82 -1.70
N MET A 8 -10.81 -13.06 -1.88
CA MET A 8 -11.84 -13.66 -1.03
C MET A 8 -11.36 -13.87 0.42
N THR A 9 -10.15 -14.38 0.64
CA THR A 9 -9.60 -14.56 2.00
C THR A 9 -9.38 -13.22 2.70
N LEU A 10 -8.88 -12.22 1.97
CA LEU A 10 -8.80 -10.86 2.47
C LEU A 10 -10.20 -10.32 2.82
N GLY A 11 -11.22 -10.52 1.97
CA GLY A 11 -12.58 -10.06 2.25
C GLY A 11 -13.16 -10.63 3.55
N VAL A 12 -12.90 -11.91 3.84
CA VAL A 12 -13.28 -12.54 5.11
C VAL A 12 -12.48 -11.98 6.30
N ALA A 13 -11.18 -11.73 6.12
CA ALA A 13 -10.36 -11.09 7.16
C ALA A 13 -10.84 -9.66 7.46
N VAL A 14 -11.23 -8.92 6.42
CA VAL A 14 -11.79 -7.57 6.53
C VAL A 14 -13.12 -7.57 7.27
N ALA A 15 -13.99 -8.55 7.04
CA ALA A 15 -15.26 -8.67 7.76
C ALA A 15 -15.09 -8.92 9.28
N ARG A 16 -13.91 -9.38 9.71
CA ARG A 16 -13.57 -9.61 11.13
C ARG A 16 -12.81 -8.43 11.75
N LEU A 17 -12.46 -7.39 10.97
CA LEU A 17 -11.72 -6.24 11.47
C LEU A 17 -12.52 -5.49 12.52
N THR A 18 -11.90 -5.28 13.67
CA THR A 18 -12.49 -4.48 14.74
C THR A 18 -12.27 -2.99 14.49
N ALA A 19 -13.33 -2.16 14.60
CA ALA A 19 -13.30 -0.72 14.27
C ALA A 19 -12.17 0.08 14.96
N GLY A 20 -11.75 -0.32 16.16
CA GLY A 20 -10.67 0.34 16.91
C GLY A 20 -9.29 0.27 16.25
N ARG A 21 -9.02 -0.76 15.43
CA ARG A 21 -7.71 -0.95 14.78
C ARG A 21 -7.61 -0.23 13.43
N ILE A 22 -8.76 0.07 12.80
CA ILE A 22 -8.83 0.72 11.48
C ILE A 22 -8.25 2.14 11.50
N GLY A 23 -8.54 2.93 12.54
CA GLY A 23 -8.00 4.29 12.66
C GLY A 23 -6.47 4.31 12.63
N TRP A 24 -5.84 3.36 13.33
CA TRP A 24 -4.39 3.21 13.32
C TRP A 24 -3.87 2.73 11.95
N SER A 25 -4.56 1.80 11.28
CA SER A 25 -4.22 1.37 9.93
C SER A 25 -4.26 2.52 8.91
N VAL A 26 -5.18 3.49 9.06
CA VAL A 26 -5.24 4.68 8.20
C VAL A 26 -4.02 5.57 8.41
N VAL A 27 -3.67 5.88 9.67
CA VAL A 27 -2.48 6.69 10.00
C VAL A 27 -1.22 6.03 9.45
N LEU A 28 -1.04 4.74 9.71
CA LEU A 28 0.11 3.98 9.19
C LEU A 28 0.13 3.95 7.65
N SER A 29 -1.02 3.87 7.00
CA SER A 29 -1.12 3.89 5.53
C SER A 29 -0.70 5.23 4.95
N LEU A 30 -1.09 6.34 5.59
CA LEU A 30 -0.66 7.69 5.20
C LEU A 30 0.84 7.86 5.38
N ILE A 31 1.38 7.46 6.54
CA ILE A 31 2.83 7.49 6.80
C ILE A 31 3.58 6.68 5.75
N LYS A 32 3.11 5.45 5.46
CA LYS A 32 3.71 4.58 4.44
C LYS A 32 3.69 5.24 3.06
N ALA A 33 2.57 5.83 2.65
CA ALA A 33 2.44 6.46 1.34
C ALA A 33 3.41 7.64 1.18
N VAL A 34 3.48 8.53 2.18
CA VAL A 34 4.39 9.68 2.18
C VAL A 34 5.85 9.24 2.21
N ALA A 35 6.20 8.28 3.08
CA ALA A 35 7.56 7.76 3.17
C ALA A 35 7.99 7.07 1.86
N ALA A 36 7.13 6.21 1.30
CA ALA A 36 7.41 5.49 0.06
C ALA A 36 7.62 6.44 -1.12
N ALA A 37 6.72 7.41 -1.30
CA ALA A 37 6.83 8.41 -2.36
C ALA A 37 8.08 9.29 -2.17
N GLY A 38 8.34 9.76 -0.94
CA GLY A 38 9.49 10.60 -0.63
C GLY A 38 10.83 9.89 -0.85
N ILE A 39 10.94 8.63 -0.42
CA ILE A 39 12.14 7.81 -0.63
C ILE A 39 12.35 7.57 -2.13
N ALA A 40 11.30 7.14 -2.85
CA ALA A 40 11.39 6.89 -4.29
C ALA A 40 11.77 8.15 -5.08
N TRP A 41 11.24 9.30 -4.68
CA TRP A 41 11.58 10.59 -5.28
C TRP A 41 13.05 10.95 -5.03
N ALA A 42 13.52 10.84 -3.78
CA ALA A 42 14.90 11.14 -3.43
C ALA A 42 15.88 10.22 -4.19
N VAL A 43 15.59 8.92 -4.25
CA VAL A 43 16.38 7.95 -5.02
C VAL A 43 16.35 8.29 -6.50
N GLY A 44 15.18 8.56 -7.08
CA GLY A 44 15.08 8.88 -8.50
C GLY A 44 15.85 10.15 -8.90
N ARG A 45 15.99 11.12 -7.99
CA ARG A 45 16.85 12.31 -8.19
C ARG A 45 18.34 12.01 -7.99
N ALA A 46 18.68 11.21 -6.97
CA ALA A 46 20.07 10.84 -6.69
C ALA A 46 20.70 10.04 -7.85
N PHE A 47 19.89 9.27 -8.57
CA PHE A 47 20.32 8.46 -9.73
C PHE A 47 20.12 9.16 -11.09
N ASP A 48 19.73 10.44 -11.10
CA ASP A 48 19.49 11.24 -12.32
C ASP A 48 18.61 10.51 -13.36
N LEU A 49 17.51 9.89 -12.88
CA LEU A 49 16.63 9.12 -13.75
C LEU A 49 15.91 10.03 -14.76
N SER A 50 15.72 9.52 -15.98
CA SER A 50 14.91 10.21 -16.98
C SER A 50 13.49 10.47 -16.45
N PRO A 51 12.78 11.52 -16.91
CA PRO A 51 11.49 11.92 -16.34
C PRO A 51 10.47 10.78 -16.27
N VAL A 52 10.40 9.95 -17.31
CA VAL A 52 9.51 8.78 -17.37
C VAL A 52 9.93 7.70 -16.36
N ALA A 53 11.22 7.38 -16.28
CA ALA A 53 11.72 6.37 -15.34
C ALA A 53 11.53 6.81 -13.89
N HIS A 54 11.75 8.11 -13.61
CA HIS A 54 11.49 8.72 -12.31
C HIS A 54 10.01 8.59 -11.92
N GLY A 55 9.10 8.95 -12.82
CA GLY A 55 7.66 8.85 -12.57
C GLY A 55 7.21 7.41 -12.31
N VAL A 56 7.69 6.46 -13.12
CA VAL A 56 7.40 5.02 -12.92
C VAL A 56 7.90 4.54 -11.55
N LEU A 57 9.13 4.89 -11.15
CA LEU A 57 9.68 4.51 -9.85
C LEU A 57 8.80 5.02 -8.70
N VAL A 58 8.47 6.32 -8.71
CA VAL A 58 7.68 6.94 -7.64
C VAL A 58 6.30 6.30 -7.55
N LEU A 59 5.61 6.10 -8.68
CA LEU A 59 4.28 5.49 -8.69
C LEU A 59 4.30 4.03 -8.23
N GLN A 60 5.26 3.23 -8.70
CA GLN A 60 5.35 1.81 -8.36
C GLN A 60 5.61 1.60 -6.86
N ILE A 61 6.48 2.41 -6.27
CA ILE A 61 6.81 2.31 -4.84
C ILE A 61 5.67 2.85 -3.96
N ALA A 62 4.91 3.84 -4.45
CA ALA A 62 3.75 4.39 -3.75
C ALA A 62 2.51 3.47 -3.75
N THR A 63 2.49 2.39 -4.55
CA THR A 63 1.36 1.45 -4.63
C THR A 63 0.94 0.89 -3.26
N PRO A 64 -0.34 0.49 -3.07
CA PRO A 64 -0.86 0.03 -1.78
C PRO A 64 -0.18 -1.25 -1.29
N VAL A 65 -0.41 -1.59 -0.02
CA VAL A 65 0.14 -2.80 0.61
C VAL A 65 -0.41 -4.04 -0.11
N ALA A 66 0.46 -4.97 -0.47
CA ALA A 66 0.09 -6.16 -1.20
C ALA A 66 -0.66 -7.17 -0.33
N VAL A 67 -1.66 -7.84 -0.92
CA VAL A 67 -2.41 -8.94 -0.27
C VAL A 67 -1.48 -10.10 0.12
N THR A 68 -0.36 -10.28 -0.58
CA THR A 68 0.66 -11.26 -0.23
C THR A 68 1.22 -11.05 1.19
N SER A 69 1.33 -9.80 1.65
CA SER A 69 1.77 -9.52 3.03
C SER A 69 0.78 -10.06 4.06
N TYR A 70 -0.52 -10.01 3.76
CA TYR A 70 -1.56 -10.63 4.61
C TYR A 70 -1.40 -12.15 4.64
N LEU A 71 -1.23 -12.80 3.48
CA LEU A 71 -1.06 -14.25 3.41
C LEU A 71 0.21 -14.73 4.11
N LEU A 72 1.28 -13.95 4.03
CA LEU A 72 2.51 -14.23 4.76
C LEU A 72 2.26 -14.09 6.28
N ALA A 73 1.60 -13.02 6.72
CA ALA A 73 1.27 -12.86 8.13
C ALA A 73 0.40 -14.00 8.66
N GLU A 74 -0.62 -14.42 7.89
CA GLU A 74 -1.49 -15.56 8.21
C GLU A 74 -0.70 -16.87 8.26
N LYS A 75 0.15 -17.12 7.25
CA LYS A 75 0.97 -18.35 7.17
C LYS A 75 1.99 -18.46 8.32
N TYR A 76 2.58 -17.34 8.74
CA TYR A 76 3.64 -17.32 9.76
C TYR A 76 3.13 -16.99 11.17
N GLY A 77 1.82 -16.93 11.39
CA GLY A 77 1.24 -16.66 12.71
C GLY A 77 1.52 -15.26 13.25
N ALA A 78 1.76 -14.30 12.36
CA ALA A 78 1.85 -12.88 12.72
C ALA A 78 0.45 -12.24 12.79
N ASP A 79 0.40 -10.93 13.01
CA ASP A 79 -0.85 -10.19 13.14
C ASP A 79 -1.54 -9.95 11.79
N ALA A 80 -2.12 -11.01 11.23
CA ALA A 80 -2.78 -10.99 9.92
C ALA A 80 -3.98 -10.02 9.88
N GLU A 81 -4.69 -9.86 10.98
CA GLU A 81 -5.79 -8.88 11.09
C GLU A 81 -5.26 -7.45 10.90
N ALA A 82 -4.18 -7.07 11.59
CA ALA A 82 -3.59 -5.74 11.42
C ALA A 82 -3.11 -5.51 9.98
N VAL A 83 -2.52 -6.53 9.34
CA VAL A 83 -2.06 -6.44 7.95
C VAL A 83 -3.24 -6.33 6.97
N ALA A 84 -4.34 -7.06 7.19
CA ALA A 84 -5.55 -6.92 6.39
C ALA A 84 -6.11 -5.49 6.46
N GLY A 85 -6.12 -4.89 7.67
CA GLY A 85 -6.50 -3.49 7.87
C GLY A 85 -5.61 -2.52 7.08
N LEU A 86 -4.30 -2.74 7.05
CA LEU A 86 -3.36 -1.95 6.25
C LEU A 86 -3.59 -2.10 4.74
N VAL A 87 -3.90 -3.31 4.25
CA VAL A 87 -4.21 -3.52 2.83
C VAL A 87 -5.43 -2.70 2.42
N VAL A 88 -6.52 -2.75 3.18
CA VAL A 88 -7.74 -1.97 2.88
C VAL A 88 -7.48 -0.47 3.00
N ALA A 89 -6.89 -0.03 4.11
CA ALA A 89 -6.66 1.39 4.37
C ALA A 89 -5.72 2.01 3.32
N SER A 90 -4.62 1.34 2.99
CA SER A 90 -3.70 1.84 1.95
C SER A 90 -4.32 1.81 0.56
N THR A 91 -5.18 0.84 0.26
CA THR A 91 -5.94 0.82 -0.99
C THR A 91 -6.89 2.01 -1.08
N ALA A 92 -7.65 2.30 -0.01
CA ALA A 92 -8.52 3.47 0.04
C ALA A 92 -7.74 4.80 -0.09
N VAL A 93 -6.62 4.94 0.62
CA VAL A 93 -5.72 6.10 0.49
C VAL A 93 -5.22 6.25 -0.95
N SER A 94 -4.91 5.14 -1.63
CA SER A 94 -4.35 5.17 -2.98
C SER A 94 -5.32 5.72 -4.05
N VAL A 95 -6.64 5.64 -3.81
CA VAL A 95 -7.66 6.19 -4.71
C VAL A 95 -7.45 7.69 -4.95
N ALA A 96 -7.08 8.44 -3.90
CA ALA A 96 -6.72 9.86 -4.02
C ALA A 96 -5.21 10.06 -4.18
N GLY A 97 -4.40 9.27 -3.48
CA GLY A 97 -2.95 9.46 -3.44
C GLY A 97 -2.24 9.23 -4.77
N LEU A 98 -2.61 8.21 -5.54
CA LEU A 98 -1.95 7.91 -6.81
C LEU A 98 -2.27 8.96 -7.90
N PRO A 99 -3.53 9.39 -8.09
CA PRO A 99 -3.81 10.51 -9.01
C PRO A 99 -3.09 11.80 -8.63
N LEU A 100 -3.00 12.13 -7.33
CA LEU A 100 -2.28 13.31 -6.87
C LEU A 100 -0.77 13.20 -7.17
N LEU A 101 -0.15 12.06 -6.90
CA LEU A 101 1.26 11.84 -7.25
C LEU A 101 1.48 11.94 -8.76
N LEU A 102 0.59 11.36 -9.56
CA LEU A 102 0.67 11.45 -11.02
C LEU A 102 0.57 12.91 -11.50
N ALA A 103 -0.32 13.71 -10.91
CA ALA A 103 -0.47 15.14 -11.24
C ALA A 103 0.77 15.99 -10.89
N VAL A 104 1.62 15.54 -9.95
CA VAL A 104 2.88 16.21 -9.60
C VAL A 104 4.05 15.73 -10.47
N LEU A 105 3.95 14.54 -11.05
CA LEU A 105 4.99 13.91 -11.87
C LEU A 105 4.87 14.23 -13.37
N LEU A 106 3.66 14.54 -13.85
CA LEU A 106 3.38 15.00 -15.21
C LEU A 106 3.58 16.51 -15.33
#